data_AF-A0A1J4K1U4-F1
#
_entry.id   AF-A0A1J4K1U4-F1
#
_cell.length_a   1.000
_cell.length_b   1.000
_cell.length_c   1.000
_cell.angle_alpha   90.00
_cell.angle_beta   90.00
_cell.angle_gamma   90.00
#
_symmetry.space_group_name_H-M   'P 1'
#
loop_
_entity.id
_entity.type
_entity.pdbx_description
1 polymer ?
#
loop_
_entity_poly.entity_id
_entity_poly.type
_entity_poly.pdbx_seq_one_letter_code
_entity_poly.pdbx_strand_id
1 'polypeptide(L)'
;MLQEDIATSLHSIISSMYNPQTETITLEDATRNITVKINLKNGAMMNFDFTQHKEKDKVFSIKTADFPIYAYHNSIARLAPIYDQLLFLGKHPTFANPDLIMSFAATVSNVTLMLGEQSLIKTENSITDILPQNLKNDVVIICGPISEYFVFTIHFVKPKNTATQLSFECPTFWHQFAPETVFPHLGHEYIVVDSVMLKTKSKTQTKILSELKAFQMLLSSISTNLAVEAEERDEEEEEEND
;
A
#
# COMPACT_ATOMS: atom_id res chain seq x y z
N MET A 1 13.29 -1.98 29.47
CA MET A 1 11.89 -1.64 29.85
C MET A 1 11.02 -1.47 28.59
N LEU A 2 10.19 -2.46 28.23
CA LEU A 2 9.15 -2.28 27.20
C LEU A 2 7.98 -1.53 27.84
N GLN A 3 7.80 -0.26 27.50
CA GLN A 3 6.68 0.55 27.99
C GLN A 3 5.41 0.26 27.16
N GLU A 4 4.24 0.33 27.81
CA GLU A 4 2.92 0.24 27.16
C GLU A 4 2.76 1.20 25.96
N ASP A 5 3.57 2.26 25.93
CA ASP A 5 3.64 3.29 24.89
C ASP A 5 4.01 2.74 23.50
N ILE A 6 4.74 1.63 23.42
CA ILE A 6 5.16 1.03 22.14
C ILE A 6 3.97 0.37 21.44
N ALA A 7 3.17 -0.42 22.16
CA ALA A 7 1.96 -1.03 21.60
C ALA A 7 0.95 0.05 21.18
N THR A 8 0.84 1.12 21.97
CA THR A 8 -0.02 2.28 21.65
C THR A 8 0.41 2.98 20.36
N SER A 9 1.73 3.14 20.15
CA SER A 9 2.28 3.72 18.93
C SER A 9 1.90 2.89 17.69
N LEU A 10 2.07 1.57 17.75
CA LEU A 10 1.67 0.68 16.66
C LEU A 10 0.15 0.68 16.42
N HIS A 11 -0.64 0.73 17.48
CA HIS A 11 -2.09 0.82 17.38
C HIS A 11 -2.54 2.10 16.65
N SER A 12 -1.90 3.23 16.94
CA SER A 12 -2.17 4.51 16.24
C SER A 12 -1.91 4.41 14.74
N ILE A 13 -0.81 3.74 14.35
CA ILE A 13 -0.45 3.51 12.95
C ILE A 13 -1.49 2.62 12.26
N ILE A 14 -1.83 1.47 12.87
CA ILE A 14 -2.85 0.54 12.36
C ILE A 14 -4.19 1.26 12.21
N SER A 15 -4.58 2.05 13.21
CA SER A 15 -5.82 2.82 13.20
C SER A 15 -5.85 3.87 12.08
N SER A 16 -4.71 4.52 11.80
CA SER A 16 -4.59 5.50 10.71
C SER A 16 -4.70 4.84 9.32
N MET A 17 -4.24 3.59 9.17
CA MET A 17 -4.44 2.81 7.95
C MET A 17 -5.88 2.29 7.80
N TYR A 18 -6.50 1.87 8.90
CA TYR A 18 -7.85 1.32 8.90
C TYR A 18 -8.93 2.41 8.75
N ASN A 19 -8.70 3.58 9.36
CA ASN A 19 -9.55 4.75 9.27
C ASN A 19 -8.75 5.91 8.66
N PRO A 20 -8.36 5.82 7.37
CA PRO A 20 -7.80 7.00 6.71
C PRO A 20 -8.85 8.10 6.83
N GLN A 21 -8.43 9.32 7.18
CA GLN A 21 -9.37 10.44 7.28
C GLN A 21 -10.21 10.49 6.01
N THR A 22 -11.54 10.51 6.16
CA THR A 22 -12.47 10.58 5.03
C THR A 22 -12.11 11.81 4.22
N GLU A 23 -11.44 11.59 3.10
CA GLU A 23 -10.86 12.61 2.25
C GLU A 23 -11.26 12.28 0.81
N THR A 24 -11.71 13.31 0.10
CA THR A 24 -11.89 13.24 -1.34
C THR A 24 -10.65 13.79 -2.01
N ILE A 25 -9.87 12.90 -2.62
CA ILE A 25 -8.72 13.25 -3.43
C ILE A 25 -9.21 13.58 -4.84
N THR A 26 -8.92 14.78 -5.32
CA THR A 26 -9.25 15.19 -6.70
C THR A 26 -7.98 15.30 -7.52
N LEU A 27 -7.97 14.64 -8.68
CA LEU A 27 -6.89 14.63 -9.65
C LEU A 27 -7.43 15.15 -10.99
N GLU A 28 -6.70 16.04 -11.65
CA GLU A 28 -7.15 16.67 -12.89
C GLU A 28 -6.02 16.71 -13.92
N ASP A 29 -6.39 16.51 -15.18
CA ASP A 29 -5.55 16.80 -16.35
C ASP A 29 -6.35 17.69 -17.31
N ALA A 30 -6.05 18.98 -17.26
CA ALA A 30 -6.69 20.01 -18.08
C ALA A 30 -6.44 19.80 -19.59
N THR A 31 -5.32 19.17 -19.98
CA THR A 31 -5.01 18.98 -21.40
C THR A 31 -5.91 17.94 -22.04
N ARG A 32 -6.35 16.95 -21.26
CA ARG A 32 -7.21 15.86 -21.70
C ARG A 32 -8.65 15.99 -21.20
N ASN A 33 -8.96 17.08 -20.49
CA ASN A 33 -10.21 17.32 -19.77
C ASN A 33 -10.63 16.11 -18.91
N ILE A 34 -9.67 15.57 -18.15
CA ILE A 34 -9.88 14.44 -17.24
C ILE A 34 -10.01 14.97 -15.82
N THR A 35 -10.98 14.43 -15.09
CA THR A 35 -11.14 14.62 -13.65
C THR A 35 -11.36 13.25 -13.00
N VAL A 36 -10.67 13.02 -11.90
CA VAL A 36 -10.83 11.82 -11.07
C VAL A 36 -11.05 12.24 -9.63
N LYS A 37 -12.14 11.78 -9.03
CA LYS A 37 -12.44 11.96 -7.62
C LYS A 37 -12.36 10.63 -6.92
N ILE A 38 -11.44 10.49 -5.98
CA ILE A 38 -11.23 9.27 -5.19
C ILE A 38 -11.69 9.57 -3.78
N ASN A 39 -12.60 8.76 -3.25
CA ASN A 39 -13.11 8.92 -1.90
C ASN A 39 -12.52 7.83 -1.02
N LEU A 40 -11.77 8.22 0.01
CA LEU A 40 -11.29 7.32 1.05
C LEU A 40 -12.35 7.18 2.15
N LYS A 41 -12.51 5.97 2.66
CA LYS A 41 -13.52 5.61 3.65
C LYS A 41 -12.92 4.74 4.75
N ASN A 42 -13.63 4.70 5.88
CA ASN A 42 -13.32 3.81 6.99
C ASN A 42 -13.31 2.34 6.56
N GLY A 43 -12.56 1.53 7.29
CA GLY A 43 -12.33 0.12 6.97
C GLY A 43 -11.32 -0.07 5.84
N ALA A 44 -10.45 0.91 5.60
CA ALA A 44 -9.52 0.96 4.48
C ALA A 44 -10.20 0.73 3.12
N MET A 45 -11.36 1.37 2.90
CA MET A 45 -12.13 1.26 1.67
C MET A 45 -11.97 2.52 0.81
N MET A 46 -12.18 2.39 -0.49
CA MET A 46 -12.23 3.52 -1.41
C MET A 46 -13.20 3.28 -2.56
N ASN A 47 -13.57 4.36 -3.23
CA ASN A 47 -14.17 4.34 -4.56
C ASN A 47 -13.61 5.49 -5.40
N PHE A 48 -13.90 5.48 -6.69
CA PHE A 48 -13.58 6.61 -7.56
C PHE A 48 -14.67 6.91 -8.58
N ASP A 49 -14.68 8.17 -9.01
CA ASP A 49 -15.45 8.72 -10.13
C ASP A 49 -14.45 9.30 -11.14
N PHE A 50 -14.36 8.68 -12.32
CA PHE A 50 -13.55 9.14 -13.44
C PHE A 50 -14.47 9.78 -14.48
N THR A 51 -14.10 10.96 -14.97
CA THR A 51 -14.78 11.64 -16.07
C THR A 51 -13.77 12.20 -17.07
N GLN A 52 -14.02 11.99 -18.35
CA GLN A 52 -13.30 12.61 -19.46
C GLN A 52 -14.27 13.31 -20.40
N HIS A 53 -14.08 14.62 -20.62
CA HIS A 53 -14.86 15.40 -21.58
C HIS A 53 -14.21 15.36 -22.97
N LYS A 54 -14.94 14.87 -23.98
CA LYS A 54 -14.52 14.92 -25.39
C LYS A 54 -15.23 16.07 -26.11
N GLU A 55 -14.58 16.65 -27.13
CA GLU A 55 -15.00 17.87 -27.89
C GLU A 55 -16.42 17.87 -28.51
N LYS A 56 -17.20 16.78 -28.40
CA LYS A 56 -18.54 16.62 -29.01
C LYS A 56 -19.60 16.15 -28.00
N ASP A 57 -19.62 16.72 -26.79
CA ASP A 57 -20.55 16.41 -25.67
C ASP A 57 -20.58 14.95 -25.20
N LYS A 58 -19.71 14.09 -25.73
CA LYS A 58 -19.55 12.71 -25.25
C LYS A 58 -18.69 12.70 -24.01
N VAL A 59 -19.33 12.60 -22.85
CA VAL A 59 -18.66 12.34 -21.57
C VAL A 59 -18.44 10.84 -21.44
N PHE A 60 -17.18 10.45 -21.28
CA PHE A 60 -16.85 9.10 -20.83
C PHE A 60 -16.72 9.13 -19.31
N SER A 61 -17.50 8.32 -18.60
CA SER A 61 -17.46 8.27 -17.14
C SER A 61 -17.46 6.84 -16.60
N ILE A 62 -16.75 6.66 -15.50
CA ILE A 62 -16.67 5.39 -14.76
C ILE A 62 -16.85 5.70 -13.29
N LYS A 63 -17.78 4.99 -12.64
CA LYS A 63 -17.96 5.02 -11.20
C LYS A 63 -17.84 3.62 -10.65
N THR A 64 -17.09 3.47 -9.57
CA THR A 64 -16.92 2.19 -8.88
C THR A 64 -17.75 2.15 -7.60
N ALA A 65 -18.16 0.94 -7.21
CA ALA A 65 -18.61 0.68 -5.84
C ALA A 65 -17.43 0.74 -4.87
N ASP A 66 -17.68 0.63 -3.57
CA ASP A 66 -16.60 0.59 -2.57
C ASP A 66 -15.77 -0.69 -2.70
N PHE A 67 -14.45 -0.55 -2.72
CA PHE A 67 -13.49 -1.65 -2.77
C PHE A 67 -12.30 -1.38 -1.83
N PRO A 68 -11.60 -2.43 -1.36
CA PRO A 68 -10.56 -2.28 -0.35
C PRO A 68 -9.28 -1.65 -0.91
N ILE A 69 -8.62 -0.85 -0.07
CA ILE A 69 -7.25 -0.39 -0.25
C ILE A 69 -6.33 -1.55 0.15
N TYR A 70 -6.06 -2.47 -0.77
CA TYR A 70 -5.32 -3.71 -0.48
C TYR A 70 -3.97 -3.49 0.19
N ALA A 71 -3.29 -2.39 -0.16
CA ALA A 71 -2.05 -2.00 0.49
C ALA A 71 -2.20 -1.90 2.01
N TYR A 72 -3.24 -1.19 2.49
CA TYR A 72 -3.53 -1.05 3.91
C TYR A 72 -3.98 -2.37 4.54
N HIS A 73 -4.88 -3.11 3.90
CA HIS A 73 -5.31 -4.42 4.43
C HIS A 73 -4.15 -5.39 4.61
N ASN A 74 -3.26 -5.51 3.62
CA ASN A 74 -2.08 -6.38 3.71
C ASN A 74 -1.12 -5.91 4.82
N SER A 75 -0.92 -4.60 4.96
CA SER A 75 -0.06 -4.02 5.99
C SER A 75 -0.62 -4.27 7.39
N ILE A 76 -1.91 -4.02 7.60
CA ILE A 76 -2.61 -4.27 8.87
C ILE A 76 -2.51 -5.74 9.25
N ALA A 77 -2.73 -6.66 8.30
CA ALA A 77 -2.63 -8.10 8.55
C ALA A 77 -1.24 -8.55 9.01
N ARG A 78 -0.17 -7.82 8.64
CA ARG A 78 1.21 -8.09 9.09
C ARG A 78 1.56 -7.42 10.41
N LEU A 79 0.96 -6.26 10.70
CA LEU A 79 1.25 -5.49 11.91
C LEU A 79 0.39 -5.92 13.11
N ALA A 80 -0.84 -6.40 12.90
CA ALA A 80 -1.73 -6.81 13.98
C ALA A 80 -1.12 -7.92 14.88
N PRO A 81 -0.48 -8.97 14.35
CA PRO A 81 0.19 -9.97 15.21
C PRO A 81 1.30 -9.37 16.08
N ILE A 82 2.03 -8.37 15.57
CA ILE A 82 3.08 -7.67 16.33
C ILE A 82 2.45 -6.86 17.46
N TYR A 83 1.34 -6.17 17.19
CA TYR A 83 0.62 -5.42 18.21
C TYR A 83 0.17 -6.33 19.37
N ASP A 84 -0.43 -7.48 19.05
CA ASP A 84 -0.87 -8.43 20.07
C ASP A 84 0.32 -8.97 20.90
N GLN A 85 1.45 -9.25 20.24
CA GLN A 85 2.68 -9.66 20.93
C GLN A 85 3.27 -8.55 21.80
N LEU A 86 3.28 -7.30 21.34
CA LEU A 86 3.75 -6.17 22.14
C LEU A 86 2.88 -5.93 23.36
N LEU A 87 1.56 -6.11 23.26
CA LEU A 87 0.65 -6.06 24.41
C LEU A 87 0.99 -7.15 25.44
N PHE A 88 1.29 -8.37 24.96
CA PHE A 88 1.72 -9.46 25.83
C PHE A 88 3.06 -9.14 26.51
N LEU A 89 4.06 -8.70 25.75
CA LEU A 89 5.39 -8.37 26.30
C LEU A 89 5.37 -7.19 27.26
N GLY A 90 4.48 -6.22 27.08
CA GLY A 90 4.28 -5.13 28.05
C GLY A 90 3.82 -5.64 29.43
N LYS A 91 3.03 -6.72 29.46
CA LYS A 91 2.60 -7.39 30.70
C LYS A 91 3.64 -8.37 31.24
N HIS A 92 4.49 -8.90 30.37
CA HIS A 92 5.48 -9.92 30.69
C HIS A 92 6.86 -9.57 30.10
N PRO A 93 7.52 -8.52 30.62
CA PRO A 93 8.75 -7.99 30.02
C PRO A 93 9.93 -8.97 30.06
N THR A 94 9.89 -9.99 30.93
CA THR A 94 10.91 -11.04 31.02
C THR A 94 11.01 -11.93 29.79
N PHE A 95 9.99 -11.96 28.93
CA PHE A 95 10.03 -12.71 27.66
C PHE A 95 10.57 -11.87 26.50
N ALA A 96 10.82 -10.59 26.72
CA ALA A 96 11.42 -9.72 25.72
C ALA A 96 12.90 -10.09 25.55
N ASN A 97 13.30 -10.31 24.31
CA ASN A 97 14.70 -10.52 23.95
C ASN A 97 15.02 -9.72 22.67
N PRO A 98 16.31 -9.43 22.42
CA PRO A 98 16.73 -8.64 21.28
C PRO A 98 16.21 -9.18 19.94
N ASP A 99 16.38 -10.47 19.68
CA ASP A 99 16.02 -11.09 18.40
C ASP A 99 14.52 -10.95 18.08
N LEU A 100 13.68 -11.15 19.09
CA LEU A 100 12.24 -10.99 18.95
C LEU A 100 11.88 -9.55 18.57
N ILE A 101 12.42 -8.55 19.29
CA ILE A 101 12.14 -7.15 19.01
C ILE A 101 12.70 -6.73 17.64
N MET A 102 13.89 -7.22 17.28
CA MET A 102 14.46 -6.99 15.94
C MET A 102 13.60 -7.60 14.84
N SER A 103 13.00 -8.77 15.07
CA SER A 103 12.07 -9.40 14.11
C SER A 103 10.82 -8.53 13.86
N PHE A 104 10.34 -7.82 14.88
CA PHE A 104 9.26 -6.85 14.73
C PHE A 104 9.71 -5.66 13.89
N ALA A 105 10.91 -5.11 14.16
CA ALA A 105 11.48 -4.02 13.38
C ALA A 105 11.63 -4.40 11.90
N ALA A 106 12.12 -5.61 11.61
CA ALA A 106 12.23 -6.13 10.24
C ALA A 106 10.86 -6.24 9.55
N THR A 107 9.83 -6.69 10.28
CA THR A 107 8.47 -6.77 9.73
C THR A 107 7.89 -5.39 9.44
N VAL A 108 8.08 -4.42 10.32
CA VAL A 108 7.67 -3.01 10.11
C VAL A 108 8.41 -2.41 8.90
N SER A 109 9.69 -2.71 8.74
CA SER A 109 10.47 -2.29 7.57
C SER A 109 9.90 -2.87 6.27
N ASN A 110 9.59 -4.17 6.25
CA ASN A 110 8.95 -4.83 5.11
C ASN A 110 7.59 -4.22 4.77
N VAL A 111 6.77 -3.88 5.77
CA VAL A 111 5.50 -3.18 5.56
C VAL A 111 5.72 -1.79 4.96
N THR A 112 6.73 -1.06 5.45
CA THR A 112 7.10 0.27 4.91
C THR A 112 7.48 0.18 3.43
N LEU A 113 8.28 -0.82 3.05
CA LEU A 113 8.66 -1.08 1.65
C LEU A 113 7.46 -1.44 0.78
N MET A 114 6.53 -2.26 1.29
CA MET A 114 5.32 -2.63 0.58
C MET A 114 4.41 -1.44 0.29
N LEU A 115 4.19 -0.57 1.27
CA LEU A 115 3.43 0.67 1.11
C LEU A 115 4.14 1.66 0.18
N GLY A 116 5.45 1.48 -0.02
CA GLY A 116 6.26 2.11 -1.05
C GLY A 116 5.93 1.56 -2.43
N GLU A 117 6.71 0.59 -2.87
CA GLU A 117 6.84 0.24 -4.30
C GLU A 117 5.91 -0.89 -4.76
N GLN A 118 5.33 -1.66 -3.85
CA GLN A 118 4.66 -2.94 -4.17
C GLN A 118 3.16 -2.94 -3.88
N SER A 119 2.58 -1.77 -3.61
CA SER A 119 1.26 -1.63 -3.01
C SER A 119 0.08 -1.91 -3.97
N LEU A 120 0.27 -1.76 -5.29
CA LEU A 120 -0.86 -1.66 -6.23
C LEU A 120 -1.24 -2.96 -6.96
N ILE A 121 -0.41 -4.00 -6.92
CA ILE A 121 -0.61 -5.22 -7.72
C ILE A 121 -1.96 -5.90 -7.43
N LYS A 122 -2.43 -5.87 -6.17
CA LYS A 122 -3.73 -6.51 -5.80
C LYS A 122 -4.94 -5.64 -6.11
N THR A 123 -4.78 -4.33 -6.18
CA THR A 123 -5.91 -3.40 -6.39
C THR A 123 -6.44 -3.44 -7.81
N GLU A 124 -5.55 -3.73 -8.75
CA GLU A 124 -5.85 -3.89 -10.17
C GLU A 124 -6.91 -4.97 -10.44
N ASN A 125 -6.73 -6.19 -9.91
CA ASN A 125 -7.66 -7.31 -10.14
C ASN A 125 -9.10 -6.95 -9.72
N SER A 126 -9.25 -6.31 -8.56
CA SER A 126 -10.55 -5.99 -8.01
C SER A 126 -11.27 -4.88 -8.76
N ILE A 127 -10.53 -3.92 -9.33
CA ILE A 127 -11.14 -2.90 -10.19
C ILE A 127 -11.68 -3.55 -11.46
N THR A 128 -10.93 -4.47 -12.07
CA THR A 128 -11.39 -5.21 -13.27
C THR A 128 -12.69 -5.98 -13.02
N ASP A 129 -12.86 -6.54 -11.83
CA ASP A 129 -14.08 -7.28 -11.47
C ASP A 129 -15.31 -6.37 -11.38
N ILE A 130 -15.16 -5.17 -10.81
CA ILE A 130 -16.26 -4.21 -10.59
C ILE A 130 -16.53 -3.29 -11.79
N LEU A 131 -15.67 -3.29 -12.81
CA LEU A 131 -15.89 -2.49 -14.02
C LEU A 131 -17.13 -2.96 -14.82
N PRO A 132 -17.88 -2.04 -15.45
CA PRO A 132 -18.96 -2.39 -16.37
C PRO A 132 -18.49 -3.34 -17.47
N GLN A 133 -19.30 -4.36 -17.81
CA GLN A 133 -18.91 -5.41 -18.77
C GLN A 133 -18.47 -4.86 -20.13
N ASN A 134 -19.10 -3.77 -20.58
CA ASN A 134 -18.77 -3.12 -21.85
C ASN A 134 -17.41 -2.39 -21.86
N LEU A 135 -16.75 -2.26 -20.70
CA LEU A 135 -15.45 -1.58 -20.57
C LEU A 135 -14.30 -2.53 -20.25
N LYS A 136 -14.57 -3.78 -19.86
CA LYS A 136 -13.55 -4.74 -19.40
C LYS A 136 -12.45 -5.04 -20.44
N ASN A 137 -12.72 -4.84 -21.72
CA ASN A 137 -11.75 -5.05 -22.80
C ASN A 137 -11.18 -3.75 -23.39
N ASP A 138 -11.66 -2.60 -22.91
CA ASP A 138 -11.33 -1.29 -23.46
C ASP A 138 -10.48 -0.45 -22.50
N VAL A 139 -10.49 -0.79 -21.20
CA VAL A 139 -9.71 -0.08 -20.18
C VAL A 139 -9.07 -1.01 -19.16
N VAL A 140 -7.87 -0.65 -18.71
CA VAL A 140 -7.23 -1.19 -17.51
C VAL A 140 -7.02 -0.02 -16.55
N ILE A 141 -7.47 -0.17 -15.29
CA ILE A 141 -7.44 0.92 -14.30
C ILE A 141 -6.75 0.44 -13.04
N ILE A 142 -5.89 1.29 -12.51
CA ILE A 142 -5.17 1.06 -11.25
C ILE A 142 -5.26 2.32 -10.41
N CYS A 143 -5.57 2.13 -9.13
CA CYS A 143 -5.79 3.22 -8.20
C CYS A 143 -5.30 2.80 -6.82
N GLY A 144 -4.60 3.69 -6.10
CA GLY A 144 -4.24 3.46 -4.71
C GLY A 144 -3.02 4.23 -4.23
N PRO A 145 -2.63 4.05 -2.95
CA PRO A 145 -1.44 4.67 -2.39
C PRO A 145 -0.16 3.97 -2.87
N ILE A 146 0.86 4.73 -3.26
CA ILE A 146 2.24 4.30 -3.53
C ILE A 146 3.18 5.31 -2.88
N SER A 147 4.08 4.86 -2.02
CA SER A 147 5.02 5.73 -1.32
C SER A 147 4.25 6.90 -0.70
N GLU A 148 4.64 8.16 -0.87
CA GLU A 148 3.93 9.33 -0.34
C GLU A 148 2.72 9.81 -1.19
N TYR A 149 2.37 9.09 -2.25
CA TYR A 149 1.42 9.54 -3.26
C TYR A 149 0.17 8.67 -3.31
N PHE A 150 -0.91 9.27 -3.78
CA PHE A 150 -2.03 8.54 -4.35
C PHE A 150 -1.91 8.59 -5.87
N VAL A 151 -1.99 7.43 -6.52
CA VAL A 151 -1.85 7.29 -7.97
C VAL A 151 -3.16 6.77 -8.54
N PHE A 152 -3.53 7.32 -9.69
CA PHE A 152 -4.56 6.81 -10.56
C PHE A 152 -4.00 6.67 -11.97
N THR A 153 -4.03 5.47 -12.51
CA THR A 153 -3.60 5.18 -13.88
C THR A 153 -4.75 4.54 -14.63
N ILE A 154 -5.03 5.05 -15.83
CA ILE A 154 -5.97 4.45 -16.78
C ILE A 154 -5.26 4.22 -18.10
N HIS A 155 -5.32 2.99 -18.58
CA HIS A 155 -4.88 2.59 -19.90
C HIS A 155 -6.09 2.32 -20.76
N PHE A 156 -6.23 3.06 -21.86
CA PHE A 156 -7.17 2.72 -22.92
C PHE A 156 -6.51 1.69 -23.82
N VAL A 157 -7.17 0.55 -24.00
CA VAL A 157 -6.59 -0.62 -24.63
C VAL A 157 -7.49 -1.21 -25.70
N LYS A 158 -6.90 -2.06 -26.55
CA LYS A 158 -7.62 -2.95 -27.45
C LYS A 158 -7.06 -4.38 -27.31
N PRO A 159 -7.91 -5.42 -27.36
CA PRO A 159 -7.43 -6.79 -27.33
C PRO A 159 -6.57 -7.10 -28.57
N LYS A 160 -5.44 -7.77 -28.35
CA LYS A 160 -4.58 -8.30 -29.43
C LYS A 160 -5.06 -9.72 -29.76
N ASN A 161 -5.56 -9.91 -30.99
CA ASN A 161 -6.17 -11.17 -31.44
C ASN A 161 -5.18 -12.34 -31.68
N THR A 162 -3.99 -12.32 -31.09
CA THR A 162 -2.97 -13.34 -31.34
C THR A 162 -2.97 -14.37 -30.21
N ALA A 163 -3.22 -15.64 -30.56
CA ALA A 163 -3.24 -16.80 -29.66
C ALA A 163 -1.83 -17.22 -29.19
N THR A 164 -1.03 -16.25 -28.74
CA THR A 164 0.28 -16.51 -28.15
C THR A 164 0.11 -16.54 -26.63
N GLN A 165 0.00 -17.74 -26.07
CA GLN A 165 0.34 -17.97 -24.67
C GLN A 165 1.81 -17.63 -24.51
N LEU A 166 2.19 -16.62 -23.72
CA LEU A 166 3.57 -16.41 -23.28
C LEU A 166 3.72 -15.40 -22.13
N SER A 167 4.66 -15.77 -21.23
CA SER A 167 5.36 -15.02 -20.18
C SER A 167 4.55 -14.30 -19.10
N PHE A 168 4.74 -14.76 -17.85
CA PHE A 168 4.09 -14.30 -16.61
C PHE A 168 4.69 -13.03 -15.99
N GLU A 169 5.54 -12.28 -16.71
CA GLU A 169 6.01 -10.99 -16.20
C GLU A 169 4.93 -9.94 -16.40
N CYS A 170 4.09 -9.78 -15.37
CA CYS A 170 3.11 -8.70 -15.26
C CYS A 170 3.87 -7.37 -15.20
N PRO A 171 3.76 -6.48 -16.20
CA PRO A 171 4.46 -5.22 -16.17
C PRO A 171 3.92 -4.32 -15.05
N THR A 172 4.74 -3.35 -14.67
CA THR A 172 4.42 -2.40 -13.63
C THR A 172 3.39 -1.36 -14.11
N PHE A 173 2.12 -1.73 -14.09
CA PHE A 173 1.02 -1.01 -14.72
C PHE A 173 0.68 0.38 -14.12
N TRP A 174 1.34 0.78 -13.03
CA TRP A 174 1.22 2.13 -12.45
C TRP A 174 2.14 3.17 -13.11
N HIS A 175 2.68 2.88 -14.29
CA HIS A 175 3.40 3.82 -15.15
C HIS A 175 2.60 4.09 -16.41
N GLN A 176 2.86 5.23 -17.05
CA GLN A 176 2.28 5.53 -18.35
C GLN A 176 2.94 4.68 -19.44
N PHE A 177 2.15 4.02 -20.28
CA PHE A 177 2.65 3.31 -21.45
C PHE A 177 2.62 4.21 -22.69
N ALA A 178 3.58 4.00 -23.59
CA ALA A 178 3.54 4.59 -24.91
C ALA A 178 2.42 3.95 -25.75
N PRO A 179 1.79 4.69 -26.68
CA PRO A 179 0.88 4.10 -27.67
C PRO A 179 1.54 2.93 -28.41
N GLU A 180 0.74 1.93 -28.78
CA GLU A 180 1.15 0.68 -29.43
C GLU A 180 2.01 -0.26 -28.56
N THR A 181 2.23 0.08 -27.28
CA THR A 181 2.84 -0.86 -26.32
C THR A 181 1.93 -2.08 -26.15
N VAL A 182 2.51 -3.27 -26.23
CA VAL A 182 1.81 -4.54 -25.98
C VAL A 182 2.12 -5.01 -24.57
N PHE A 183 1.08 -5.37 -23.80
CA PHE A 183 1.28 -5.99 -22.50
C PHE A 183 0.27 -7.12 -22.22
N PRO A 184 0.68 -8.14 -21.43
CA PRO A 184 -0.24 -9.12 -20.89
C PRO A 184 -0.96 -8.57 -19.64
N HIS A 185 -2.25 -8.82 -19.51
CA HIS A 185 -3.04 -8.52 -18.31
C HIS A 185 -4.18 -9.53 -18.16
N LEU A 186 -4.28 -10.16 -16.99
CA LEU A 186 -5.33 -11.15 -16.64
C LEU A 186 -5.55 -12.26 -17.69
N GLY A 187 -4.48 -12.73 -18.34
CA GLY A 187 -4.54 -13.80 -19.35
C GLY A 187 -4.90 -13.32 -20.76
N HIS A 188 -4.99 -12.01 -20.99
CA HIS A 188 -5.21 -11.40 -22.30
C HIS A 188 -4.02 -10.52 -22.68
N GLU A 189 -3.72 -10.43 -23.99
CA GLU A 189 -2.79 -9.42 -24.51
C GLU A 189 -3.55 -8.18 -24.96
N TYR A 190 -3.06 -7.01 -24.56
CA TYR A 190 -3.63 -5.73 -24.93
C TYR A 190 -2.62 -4.86 -25.67
N ILE A 191 -3.11 -4.04 -26.59
CA ILE A 191 -2.38 -2.95 -27.24
C ILE A 191 -2.85 -1.64 -26.61
N VAL A 192 -1.92 -0.85 -26.11
CA VAL A 192 -2.20 0.48 -25.55
C VAL A 192 -2.57 1.44 -26.68
N VAL A 193 -3.76 2.03 -26.57
CA VAL A 193 -4.20 3.14 -27.42
C VAL A 193 -3.75 4.46 -26.81
N ASP A 194 -3.97 4.61 -25.51
CA ASP A 194 -3.59 5.80 -24.75
C ASP A 194 -3.44 5.42 -23.27
N SER A 195 -2.65 6.20 -22.54
CA SER A 195 -2.37 5.98 -21.13
C SER A 195 -2.30 7.31 -20.41
N VAL A 196 -2.93 7.38 -19.24
CA VAL A 196 -2.93 8.57 -18.38
C VAL A 196 -2.56 8.13 -16.97
N MET A 197 -1.56 8.80 -16.39
CA MET A 197 -1.18 8.65 -15.00
C MET A 197 -1.37 10.00 -14.29
N LEU A 198 -2.20 10.01 -13.25
CA LEU A 198 -2.38 11.13 -12.36
C LEU A 198 -1.88 10.74 -10.98
N LYS A 199 -1.22 11.68 -10.29
CA LYS A 199 -0.79 11.46 -8.91
C LYS A 199 -0.85 12.73 -8.10
N THR A 200 -1.11 12.59 -6.80
CA THR A 200 -1.02 13.69 -5.84
C THR A 200 -0.41 13.20 -4.54
N LYS A 201 0.21 14.12 -3.80
CA LYS A 201 0.81 13.78 -2.51
C LYS A 201 -0.30 13.55 -1.49
N SER A 202 -0.27 12.42 -0.80
CA SER A 202 -1.23 12.08 0.24
C SER A 202 -0.64 12.39 1.61
N LYS A 203 -1.30 13.30 2.36
CA LYS A 203 -0.89 13.66 3.72
C LYS A 203 -1.00 12.46 4.66
N THR A 204 -2.11 11.74 4.57
CA THR A 204 -2.37 10.51 5.35
C THR A 204 -1.27 9.49 5.12
N GLN A 205 -0.91 9.24 3.86
CA GLN A 205 0.10 8.26 3.52
C GLN A 205 1.51 8.70 3.94
N THR A 206 1.85 9.98 3.74
CA THR A 206 3.13 10.55 4.22
C THR A 206 3.27 10.37 5.74
N LYS A 207 2.19 10.64 6.48
CA LYS A 207 2.14 10.45 7.93
C LYS A 207 2.35 8.98 8.31
N ILE A 208 1.59 8.06 7.73
CA ILE A 208 1.71 6.61 8.01
C ILE A 208 3.16 6.13 7.78
N LEU A 209 3.77 6.51 6.65
CA LEU A 209 5.16 6.12 6.35
C LEU A 209 6.16 6.71 7.35
N SER A 210 5.96 7.96 7.77
CA SER A 210 6.83 8.60 8.77
C SER A 210 6.73 7.91 10.14
N GLU A 211 5.51 7.55 10.56
CA GLU A 211 5.27 6.87 11.83
C GLU A 211 5.81 5.44 11.81
N LEU A 212 5.65 4.70 10.71
CA LEU A 212 6.24 3.37 10.54
C LEU A 212 7.77 3.39 10.64
N LYS A 213 8.43 4.36 9.98
CA LYS A 213 9.89 4.52 10.07
C LYS A 213 10.34 4.87 11.49
N ALA A 214 9.66 5.80 12.15
CA ALA A 214 9.96 6.15 13.53
C ALA A 214 9.77 4.94 14.47
N PHE A 215 8.70 4.18 14.27
CA PHE A 215 8.41 2.98 15.05
C PHE A 215 9.44 1.86 14.81
N GLN A 216 9.88 1.67 13.56
CA GLN A 216 10.97 0.76 13.24
C GLN A 216 12.26 1.14 13.99
N MET A 217 12.65 2.42 13.95
CA MET A 217 13.84 2.91 14.65
C MET A 217 13.73 2.73 16.17
N LEU A 218 12.54 2.95 16.73
CA LEU A 218 12.26 2.72 18.14
C LEU A 218 12.48 1.24 18.51
N LEU A 219 11.90 0.31 17.74
CA LEU A 219 12.08 -1.13 17.97
C LEU A 219 13.55 -1.54 17.84
N SER A 220 14.28 -1.06 16.82
CA SER A 220 15.70 -1.35 16.68
C SER A 220 16.51 -0.85 17.88
N SER A 221 16.22 0.36 18.37
CA SER A 221 16.87 0.92 19.56
C SER A 221 16.61 0.08 20.82
N ILE A 222 15.36 -0.34 21.03
CA ILE A 222 14.99 -1.22 22.15
C ILE A 222 15.73 -2.55 22.06
N SER A 223 15.80 -3.14 20.86
CA SER A 223 16.54 -4.38 20.64
C SER A 223 18.02 -4.24 20.98
N THR A 224 18.66 -3.15 20.57
CA THR A 224 20.08 -2.89 20.89
C THR A 224 20.28 -2.76 22.40
N ASN A 225 19.41 -2.02 23.10
CA ASN A 225 19.53 -1.86 24.55
C ASN A 225 19.33 -3.19 25.29
N LEU A 226 18.37 -4.02 24.86
CA LEU A 226 18.18 -5.35 25.44
C LEU A 226 19.38 -6.27 25.22
N ALA A 227 20.14 -6.09 24.13
CA ALA A 227 21.33 -6.89 23.86
C ALA A 227 22.48 -6.49 24.79
N VAL A 228 22.71 -5.19 24.95
CA VAL A 228 23.70 -4.66 25.90
C VAL A 228 23.36 -5.09 27.33
N GLU A 229 22.09 -4.96 27.75
CA GLU A 229 21.64 -5.41 29.08
C GLU A 229 21.79 -6.93 29.31
N ALA A 230 21.88 -7.73 28.24
CA ALA A 230 22.11 -9.17 28.33
C ALA A 230 23.60 -9.48 28.44
N GLU A 231 24.43 -8.83 27.63
CA GLU A 231 25.90 -8.95 27.69
C GLU A 231 26.45 -8.52 29.07
N GLU A 232 25.98 -7.38 29.61
CA GLU A 232 26.39 -6.90 30.94
C GLU A 232 26.02 -7.88 32.06
N ARG A 233 24.88 -8.58 31.95
CA ARG A 233 24.45 -9.57 32.95
C ARG A 233 25.28 -10.85 32.87
N ASP A 234 25.62 -11.29 31.67
CA ASP A 234 26.46 -12.48 31.48
C ASP A 234 27.87 -12.23 32.04
N GLU A 235 28.42 -11.02 31.86
CA GLU A 235 29.71 -10.61 32.45
C GLU A 235 29.69 -10.55 33.99
N GLU A 236 28.63 -10.00 34.59
CA GLU A 236 28.45 -9.97 36.06
C GLU A 236 28.32 -11.38 36.67
N GLU A 237 27.62 -12.29 36.00
CA GLU A 237 27.51 -13.70 36.44
C GLU A 237 28.82 -14.48 36.30
N GLU A 238 29.67 -14.14 35.33
CA GLU A 238 31.03 -14.72 35.21
C GLU A 238 31.97 -14.22 36.33
N GLU A 239 31.91 -12.93 36.69
CA GLU A 239 32.74 -12.35 37.77
C GLU A 239 32.35 -12.84 39.18
N GLU A 240 31.08 -13.18 39.45
CA GLU A 240 30.66 -13.72 40.75
C GLU A 240 31.03 -15.20 40.97
N ASN A 241 31.36 -15.92 39.89
CA ASN A 241 31.67 -17.35 39.93
C ASN A 241 33.19 -17.68 39.95
N ASP A 242 34.05 -16.67 39.88
CA ASP A 242 35.53 -16.74 39.98
C ASP A 242 36.07 -16.32 41.36
#